data_AF-A0A2J4XV43-F1
#
_entry.id   AF-A0A2J4XV43-F1
#
_cell.length_a   1.000
_cell.length_b   1.000
_cell.length_c   1.000
_cell.angle_alpha   90.00
_cell.angle_beta   90.00
_cell.angle_gamma   90.00
#
_symmetry.space_group_name_H-M   'P 1'
#
loop_
_entity.id
_entity.type
_entity.pdbx_description
1 polymer ?
#
loop_
_entity_poly.entity_id
_entity_poly.type
_entity_poly.pdbx_seq_one_letter_code
_entity_poly.pdbx_strand_id
1 'polypeptide(L)'
;APQAGKPWALDPVAVGALTLRTEFCRELLALQPAAVRGNASEIMALAGMSGGGRGVDTTDTAAAALPAAQALARQLNTVVAVTGEVDYVTDGQRTRAVTGGDPLMTRVVGTGCALSAVVAAAAAMPGDRLENVAAACGLMKLSGGKAALQGGPGSFTPAFLDALYAG
;
A
#
# COMPACT_ATOMS: atom_id res chain seq x y z
N ALA A 1 -2.24 4.89 -19.70
CA ALA A 1 -2.91 3.68 -19.19
C ALA A 1 -4.41 3.68 -19.46
N PRO A 2 -5.19 4.73 -19.12
CA PRO A 2 -6.66 4.72 -19.25
C PRO A 2 -7.17 4.47 -20.67
N GLN A 3 -6.58 5.13 -21.68
CA GLN A 3 -6.94 4.95 -23.09
C GLN A 3 -6.64 3.54 -23.64
N ALA A 4 -5.74 2.79 -23.01
CA ALA A 4 -5.38 1.44 -23.42
C ALA A 4 -6.08 0.35 -22.58
N GLY A 5 -7.00 0.73 -21.67
CA GLY A 5 -7.68 -0.20 -20.76
C GLY A 5 -6.76 -0.91 -19.78
N LYS A 6 -5.51 -0.44 -19.61
CA LYS A 6 -4.53 -1.09 -18.72
C LYS A 6 -4.75 -0.60 -17.28
N PRO A 7 -4.87 -1.52 -16.29
CA PRO A 7 -4.97 -1.13 -14.90
C PRO A 7 -3.68 -0.42 -14.47
N TRP A 8 -3.82 0.54 -13.58
CA TRP A 8 -2.70 1.28 -13.00
C TRP A 8 -2.93 1.42 -11.50
N ALA A 9 -1.84 1.52 -10.74
CA ALA A 9 -1.89 1.71 -9.29
C ALA A 9 -1.27 3.06 -8.90
N LEU A 10 -1.79 3.66 -7.83
CA LEU A 10 -1.29 4.90 -7.25
C LEU A 10 -0.56 4.63 -5.93
N ASP A 11 0.66 5.16 -5.82
CA ASP A 11 1.40 5.27 -4.57
C ASP A 11 1.53 6.76 -4.20
N PRO A 12 0.70 7.28 -3.27
CA PRO A 12 0.61 8.69 -2.94
C PRO A 12 1.67 9.11 -1.92
N VAL A 13 2.94 8.78 -2.18
CA VAL A 13 4.05 9.03 -1.25
C VAL A 13 4.12 10.49 -0.82
N ALA A 14 4.03 10.71 0.49
CA ALA A 14 4.06 12.02 1.14
C ALA A 14 2.88 12.96 0.83
N VAL A 15 1.72 12.41 0.44
CA VAL A 15 0.44 13.15 0.48
C VAL A 15 0.10 13.52 1.92
N GLY A 16 -0.47 14.72 2.12
CA GLY A 16 -0.74 15.31 3.43
C GLY A 16 0.40 16.18 3.97
N ALA A 17 1.66 15.86 3.65
CA ALA A 17 2.82 16.68 4.04
C ALA A 17 3.07 17.86 3.08
N LEU A 18 2.79 17.67 1.79
CA LEU A 18 3.02 18.65 0.74
C LEU A 18 1.73 18.93 -0.03
N THR A 19 1.30 20.21 -0.04
CA THR A 19 0.07 20.64 -0.73
C THR A 19 0.07 20.23 -2.20
N LEU A 20 1.16 20.51 -2.92
CA LEU A 20 1.31 20.19 -4.34
C LEU A 20 1.11 18.69 -4.64
N ARG A 21 1.73 17.80 -3.84
CA ARG A 21 1.57 16.35 -4.05
C ARG A 21 0.16 15.87 -3.73
N THR A 22 -0.46 16.49 -2.74
CA THR A 22 -1.82 16.15 -2.31
C THR A 22 -2.85 16.52 -3.38
N GLU A 23 -2.73 17.72 -3.95
CA GLU A 23 -3.58 18.17 -5.06
C GLU A 23 -3.38 17.30 -6.30
N PHE A 24 -2.12 17.06 -6.69
CA PHE A 24 -1.82 16.21 -7.83
C PHE A 24 -2.34 14.77 -7.67
N CYS A 25 -2.20 14.16 -6.48
CA CYS A 25 -2.74 12.83 -6.26
C CYS A 25 -4.27 12.81 -6.34
N ARG A 26 -4.95 13.86 -5.86
CA ARG A 26 -6.42 13.99 -6.00
C ARG A 26 -6.87 14.09 -7.45
N GLU A 27 -6.12 14.81 -8.28
CA GLU A 27 -6.38 14.84 -9.73
C GLU A 27 -6.22 13.45 -10.35
N LEU A 28 -5.17 12.71 -9.96
CA LEU A 28 -4.96 11.33 -10.43
C LEU A 28 -6.06 10.37 -9.98
N LEU A 29 -6.66 10.56 -8.79
CA LEU A 29 -7.79 9.74 -8.35
C LEU A 29 -9.01 9.84 -9.28
N ALA A 30 -9.21 11.00 -9.92
CA ALA A 30 -10.27 11.16 -10.91
C ALA A 30 -10.07 10.29 -12.16
N LEU A 31 -8.84 9.80 -12.39
CA LEU A 31 -8.51 8.87 -13.48
C LEU A 31 -8.73 7.39 -13.12
N GLN A 32 -9.41 7.11 -12.00
CA GLN A 32 -9.86 5.79 -11.55
C GLN A 32 -8.73 4.74 -11.53
N PRO A 33 -7.78 4.83 -10.58
CA PRO A 33 -6.78 3.77 -10.40
C PRO A 33 -7.45 2.43 -10.09
N ALA A 34 -6.83 1.34 -10.54
CA ALA A 34 -7.28 -0.01 -10.20
C ALA A 34 -6.97 -0.37 -8.74
N ALA A 35 -5.88 0.20 -8.21
CA ALA A 35 -5.52 0.09 -6.81
C ALA A 35 -4.83 1.37 -6.29
N VAL A 36 -5.00 1.69 -5.02
CA VAL A 36 -4.26 2.73 -4.29
C VAL A 36 -3.59 2.07 -3.11
N ARG A 37 -2.29 2.30 -2.90
CA ARG A 37 -1.60 1.79 -1.72
C ARG A 37 -0.87 2.92 -1.04
N GLY A 38 -1.01 3.03 0.28
CA GLY A 38 -0.30 4.02 1.10
C GLY A 38 -0.23 3.61 2.56
N ASN A 39 0.48 4.38 3.37
CA ASN A 39 0.40 4.25 4.83
C ASN A 39 -0.88 4.92 5.38
N ALA A 40 -1.11 4.80 6.69
CA ALA A 40 -2.30 5.35 7.34
C ALA A 40 -2.48 6.86 7.10
N SER A 41 -1.42 7.65 7.34
CA SER A 41 -1.46 9.11 7.20
C SER A 41 -1.76 9.55 5.75
N GLU A 42 -1.15 8.88 4.77
CA GLU A 42 -1.36 9.17 3.34
C GLU A 42 -2.79 8.87 2.91
N ILE A 43 -3.35 7.72 3.32
CA ILE A 43 -4.71 7.33 2.96
C ILE A 43 -5.75 8.25 3.61
N MET A 44 -5.55 8.64 4.87
CA MET A 44 -6.45 9.58 5.54
C MET A 44 -6.40 10.98 4.91
N ALA A 45 -5.21 11.48 4.57
CA ALA A 45 -5.05 12.75 3.87
C ALA A 45 -5.70 12.72 2.48
N LEU A 46 -5.55 11.61 1.76
CA LEU A 46 -6.11 11.41 0.44
C LEU A 46 -7.65 11.31 0.47
N ALA A 47 -8.21 10.66 1.48
CA ALA A 47 -9.66 10.59 1.72
C ALA A 47 -10.26 11.91 2.27
N GLY A 48 -9.43 12.91 2.58
CA GLY A 48 -9.89 14.16 3.21
C GLY A 48 -10.35 13.99 4.65
N MET A 49 -9.98 12.88 5.30
CA MET A 49 -10.32 12.54 6.69
C MET A 49 -9.14 12.80 7.64
N SER A 50 -8.10 13.50 7.19
CA SER A 50 -7.00 13.93 8.04
C SER A 50 -7.53 14.86 9.13
N GLY A 51 -7.44 14.45 10.39
CA GLY A 51 -7.87 15.23 11.54
C GLY A 51 -6.96 16.42 11.81
N GLY A 52 -6.99 17.46 10.96
CA GLY A 52 -6.48 18.83 11.22
C GLY A 52 -5.04 19.02 11.71
N GLY A 53 -4.24 17.96 11.86
CA GLY A 53 -2.94 17.98 12.51
C GLY A 53 -1.80 18.22 11.53
N ARG A 54 -1.00 19.24 11.80
CA ARG A 54 0.33 19.44 11.21
C ARG A 54 1.19 18.21 11.51
N GLY A 55 1.72 17.58 10.47
CA GLY A 55 2.83 16.65 10.61
C GLY A 55 2.43 15.21 10.32
N VAL A 56 3.35 14.52 9.65
CA VAL A 56 3.33 13.08 9.38
C VAL A 56 3.58 12.36 10.70
N ASP A 57 2.64 12.42 11.64
CA ASP A 57 2.80 11.76 12.93
C ASP A 57 2.51 10.27 12.77
N THR A 58 3.58 9.50 12.96
CA THR A 58 3.68 8.03 12.84
C THR A 58 2.79 7.22 13.81
N THR A 59 1.87 7.86 14.52
CA THR A 59 1.00 7.22 15.52
C THR A 59 -0.25 6.58 14.92
N ASP A 60 -0.64 7.00 13.71
CA ASP A 60 -1.83 6.45 13.06
C ASP A 60 -1.56 5.04 12.54
N THR A 61 -2.23 4.06 13.14
CA THR A 61 -2.14 2.66 12.72
C THR A 61 -2.93 2.44 11.44
N ALA A 62 -2.58 1.40 10.68
CA ALA A 62 -3.34 1.02 9.49
C ALA A 62 -4.82 0.71 9.81
N ALA A 63 -5.11 0.23 11.03
CA ALA A 63 -6.48 0.01 11.51
C ALA A 63 -7.25 1.32 11.69
N ALA A 64 -6.61 2.39 12.18
CA ALA A 64 -7.25 3.70 12.34
C ALA A 64 -7.65 4.33 10.99
N ALA A 65 -6.87 4.07 9.94
CA ALA A 65 -7.15 4.55 8.59
C ALA A 65 -8.12 3.65 7.79
N LEU A 66 -8.56 2.51 8.33
CA LEU A 66 -9.47 1.59 7.63
C LEU A 66 -10.80 2.25 7.20
N PRO A 67 -11.47 3.08 8.02
CA PRO A 67 -12.69 3.78 7.57
C PRO A 67 -12.44 4.69 6.37
N ALA A 68 -11.29 5.41 6.36
CA ALA A 68 -10.89 6.25 5.24
C ALA A 68 -10.62 5.43 3.98
N ALA A 69 -9.94 4.29 4.11
CA ALA A 69 -9.70 3.37 3.02
C ALA A 69 -10.99 2.82 2.41
N GLN A 70 -11.95 2.41 3.25
CA GLN A 70 -13.24 1.91 2.80
C GLN A 70 -14.05 2.98 2.08
N ALA A 71 -14.07 4.21 2.61
CA ALA A 71 -14.76 5.33 1.99
C ALA A 71 -14.15 5.65 0.61
N LEU A 72 -12.82 5.75 0.54
CA LEU A 72 -12.11 6.02 -0.70
C LEU A 72 -12.32 4.91 -1.75
N ALA A 73 -12.28 3.65 -1.33
CA ALA A 73 -12.51 2.49 -2.18
C ALA A 73 -13.93 2.52 -2.80
N ARG A 74 -14.96 2.80 -1.99
CA ARG A 74 -16.35 2.95 -2.47
C ARG A 74 -16.51 4.11 -3.44
N GLN A 75 -15.94 5.28 -3.10
CA GLN A 75 -16.09 6.49 -3.90
C GLN A 75 -15.46 6.34 -5.29
N LEU A 76 -14.33 5.67 -5.39
CA LEU A 76 -13.57 5.55 -6.63
C LEU A 76 -13.77 4.22 -7.36
N ASN A 77 -14.52 3.29 -6.77
CA ASN A 77 -14.64 1.91 -7.24
C ASN A 77 -13.26 1.26 -7.47
N THR A 78 -12.39 1.35 -6.47
CA THR A 78 -11.00 0.90 -6.50
C THR A 78 -10.67 0.00 -5.31
N VAL A 79 -9.53 -0.69 -5.36
CA VAL A 79 -8.97 -1.41 -4.20
C VAL A 79 -8.00 -0.49 -3.46
N VAL A 80 -8.16 -0.35 -2.15
CA VAL A 80 -7.26 0.45 -1.31
C VAL A 80 -6.51 -0.46 -0.35
N ALA A 81 -5.18 -0.38 -0.33
CA ALA A 81 -4.31 -1.07 0.61
C ALA A 81 -3.67 -0.06 1.57
N VAL A 82 -4.02 -0.14 2.85
CA VAL A 82 -3.37 0.60 3.94
C VAL A 82 -2.33 -0.30 4.58
N THR A 83 -1.06 0.08 4.48
CA THR A 83 0.03 -0.78 4.96
C THR A 83 0.56 -0.35 6.32
N GLY A 84 1.01 -1.33 7.09
CA GLY A 84 1.61 -1.16 8.41
C GLY A 84 2.12 -2.50 8.96
N GLU A 85 2.12 -2.65 10.28
CA GLU A 85 2.38 -3.95 10.92
C GLU A 85 1.34 -4.99 10.47
N VAL A 86 0.07 -4.59 10.43
CA VAL A 86 -1.01 -5.29 9.73
C VAL A 86 -1.39 -4.46 8.51
N ASP A 87 -1.42 -5.07 7.35
CA ASP A 87 -1.94 -4.42 6.15
C ASP A 87 -3.45 -4.69 6.05
N TYR A 88 -4.22 -3.66 5.70
CA TYR A 88 -5.64 -3.79 5.40
C TYR A 88 -5.89 -3.46 3.94
N VAL A 89 -6.47 -4.41 3.20
CA VAL A 89 -6.85 -4.24 1.80
C VAL A 89 -8.37 -4.28 1.69
N THR A 90 -8.99 -3.31 1.02
CA THR A 90 -10.45 -3.22 0.92
C THR A 90 -10.91 -2.72 -0.45
N ASP A 91 -12.04 -3.25 -0.93
CA ASP A 91 -12.79 -2.71 -2.08
C ASP A 91 -13.94 -1.78 -1.63
N GLY A 92 -13.97 -1.44 -0.34
CA GLY A 92 -15.01 -0.64 0.29
C GLY A 92 -16.13 -1.47 0.93
N GLN A 93 -16.35 -2.71 0.51
CA GLN A 93 -17.37 -3.59 1.11
C GLN A 93 -16.73 -4.75 1.87
N ARG A 94 -15.73 -5.37 1.25
CA ARG A 94 -14.93 -6.46 1.79
C ARG A 94 -13.60 -5.89 2.25
N THR A 95 -13.05 -6.49 3.30
CA THR A 95 -11.71 -6.17 3.81
C THR A 95 -10.94 -7.47 4.05
N ARG A 96 -9.64 -7.44 3.74
CA ARG A 96 -8.66 -8.46 4.08
C ARG A 96 -7.61 -7.85 5.00
N ALA A 97 -7.26 -8.56 6.07
CA ALA A 97 -6.15 -8.22 6.94
C ALA A 97 -4.99 -9.16 6.65
N VAL A 98 -3.79 -8.62 6.46
CA VAL A 98 -2.58 -9.39 6.16
C VAL A 98 -1.55 -9.09 7.25
N THR A 99 -1.16 -10.14 7.97
CA THR A 99 -0.20 -10.08 9.07
C THR A 99 1.15 -10.66 8.66
N GLY A 100 2.16 -10.50 9.51
CA GLY A 100 3.54 -10.93 9.25
C GLY A 100 4.42 -9.79 8.73
N GLY A 101 5.52 -10.16 8.07
CA GLY A 101 6.63 -9.23 7.83
C GLY A 101 7.53 -9.13 9.06
N ASP A 102 8.38 -8.11 9.07
CA ASP A 102 9.27 -7.83 10.18
C ASP A 102 9.55 -6.32 10.28
N PRO A 103 9.66 -5.73 11.50
CA PRO A 103 10.04 -4.33 11.67
C PRO A 103 11.33 -3.92 10.94
N LEU A 104 12.26 -4.84 10.70
CA LEU A 104 13.48 -4.60 9.94
C LEU A 104 13.20 -4.10 8.51
N MET A 105 12.05 -4.43 7.93
CA MET A 105 11.61 -3.93 6.62
C MET A 105 11.51 -2.39 6.60
N THR A 106 11.26 -1.75 7.75
CA THR A 106 11.21 -0.29 7.89
C THR A 106 12.59 0.37 7.96
N ARG A 107 13.64 -0.43 8.18
CA ARG A 107 15.04 0.02 8.21
C ARG A 107 15.73 -0.09 6.86
N VAL A 108 15.02 -0.59 5.84
CA VAL A 108 15.50 -0.71 4.46
C VAL A 108 14.64 0.17 3.57
N VAL A 109 15.27 1.16 2.93
CA VAL A 109 14.59 2.08 2.03
C VAL A 109 14.04 1.34 0.81
N GLY A 110 12.85 1.75 0.34
CA GLY A 110 12.27 1.24 -0.91
C GLY A 110 11.44 -0.04 -0.78
N THR A 111 11.40 -0.71 0.38
CA THR A 111 10.50 -1.86 0.62
C THR A 111 9.03 -1.50 0.39
N GLY A 112 8.64 -0.29 0.82
CA GLY A 112 7.36 0.33 0.51
C GLY A 112 7.15 0.46 -1.00
N CYS A 113 7.94 1.26 -1.70
CA CYS A 113 7.76 1.48 -3.14
C CYS A 113 7.79 0.18 -3.95
N ALA A 114 8.60 -0.80 -3.54
CA ALA A 114 8.63 -2.13 -4.15
C ALA A 114 7.28 -2.86 -4.01
N LEU A 115 6.64 -2.80 -2.83
CA LEU A 115 5.30 -3.37 -2.65
C LEU A 115 4.29 -2.70 -3.59
N SER A 116 4.38 -1.39 -3.80
CA SER A 116 3.48 -0.69 -4.73
C SER A 116 3.64 -1.18 -6.18
N ALA A 117 4.86 -1.53 -6.59
CA ALA A 117 5.10 -2.16 -7.89
C ALA A 117 4.51 -3.58 -7.97
N VAL A 118 4.63 -4.39 -6.92
CA VAL A 118 4.01 -5.72 -6.85
C VAL A 118 2.48 -5.62 -6.85
N VAL A 119 1.90 -4.64 -6.16
CA VAL A 119 0.46 -4.34 -6.18
C VAL A 119 0.00 -3.95 -7.58
N ALA A 120 0.76 -3.13 -8.31
CA ALA A 120 0.45 -2.77 -9.69
C ALA A 120 0.43 -4.00 -10.61
N ALA A 121 1.39 -4.91 -10.45
CA ALA A 121 1.42 -6.18 -11.18
C ALA A 121 0.23 -7.08 -10.81
N ALA A 122 -0.07 -7.24 -9.53
CA ALA A 122 -1.19 -8.03 -9.03
C ALA A 122 -2.55 -7.50 -9.49
N ALA A 123 -2.70 -6.17 -9.59
CA ALA A 123 -3.93 -5.54 -10.10
C ALA A 123 -4.19 -5.83 -11.60
N ALA A 124 -3.16 -6.25 -12.34
CA ALA A 124 -3.26 -6.66 -13.74
C ALA A 124 -3.49 -8.16 -13.94
N MET A 125 -3.40 -8.96 -12.87
CA MET A 125 -3.65 -10.40 -12.93
C MET A 125 -5.15 -10.69 -13.05
N PRO A 126 -5.53 -11.81 -13.70
CA PRO A 126 -6.92 -12.25 -13.73
C PRO A 126 -7.43 -12.59 -12.31
N GLY A 127 -8.76 -12.63 -12.14
CA GLY A 127 -9.40 -13.00 -10.89
C GLY A 127 -9.88 -11.81 -10.05
N ASP A 128 -10.14 -12.06 -8.77
CA ASP A 128 -10.61 -11.04 -7.83
C ASP A 128 -9.46 -10.10 -7.45
N ARG A 129 -9.60 -8.82 -7.79
CA ARG A 129 -8.53 -7.82 -7.59
C ARG A 129 -8.22 -7.59 -6.11
N LEU A 130 -9.22 -7.66 -5.23
CA LEU A 130 -9.01 -7.49 -3.79
C LEU A 130 -8.12 -8.62 -3.26
N GLU A 131 -8.41 -9.86 -3.63
CA GLU A 131 -7.59 -11.01 -3.25
C GLU A 131 -6.18 -10.94 -3.84
N ASN A 132 -6.03 -10.54 -5.10
CA ASN A 132 -4.72 -10.41 -5.74
C ASN A 132 -3.84 -9.36 -5.03
N VAL A 133 -4.40 -8.21 -4.66
CA VAL A 133 -3.67 -7.16 -3.93
C VAL A 133 -3.35 -7.61 -2.49
N ALA A 134 -4.26 -8.31 -1.82
CA ALA A 134 -3.99 -8.88 -0.50
C ALA A 134 -2.87 -9.95 -0.56
N ALA A 135 -2.86 -10.77 -1.61
CA ALA A 135 -1.79 -11.75 -1.85
C ALA A 135 -0.44 -11.08 -2.11
N ALA A 136 -0.40 -9.95 -2.83
CA ALA A 136 0.82 -9.16 -3.01
C ALA A 136 1.39 -8.64 -1.68
N CYS A 137 0.54 -8.10 -0.80
CA CYS A 137 0.93 -7.75 0.57
C CYS A 137 1.49 -8.96 1.34
N GLY A 138 0.80 -10.11 1.24
CA GLY A 138 1.19 -11.35 1.89
C GLY A 138 2.55 -11.87 1.41
N LEU A 139 2.80 -11.87 0.10
CA LEU A 139 4.07 -12.27 -0.50
C LEU A 139 5.23 -11.41 0.03
N MET A 140 5.05 -10.09 0.06
CA MET A 140 6.07 -9.16 0.55
C MET A 140 6.32 -9.35 2.06
N LYS A 141 5.26 -9.54 2.86
CA LYS A 141 5.39 -9.82 4.30
C LYS A 141 6.06 -11.17 4.57
N LEU A 142 5.69 -12.23 3.85
CA LEU A 142 6.32 -13.54 4.00
C LEU A 142 7.82 -13.48 3.65
N SER A 143 8.15 -12.86 2.52
CA SER A 143 9.54 -12.71 2.07
C SER A 143 10.35 -11.85 3.03
N GLY A 144 9.74 -10.77 3.56
CA GLY A 144 10.37 -9.89 4.53
C GLY A 144 10.64 -10.58 5.86
N GLY A 145 9.68 -11.37 6.35
CA GLY A 145 9.87 -12.19 7.56
C GLY A 145 10.99 -13.21 7.40
N LYS A 146 11.08 -13.90 6.24
CA LYS A 146 12.19 -14.83 5.94
C LYS A 146 13.53 -14.11 5.88
N ALA A 147 13.61 -12.97 5.21
CA ALA A 147 14.83 -12.20 5.04
C ALA A 147 15.35 -11.60 6.35
N ALA A 148 14.45 -11.25 7.28
CA ALA A 148 14.84 -10.71 8.59
C ALA A 148 15.61 -11.71 9.46
N LEU A 149 15.47 -13.02 9.21
CA LEU A 149 16.24 -14.05 9.90
C LEU A 149 17.72 -14.08 9.49
N GLN A 150 18.11 -13.38 8.41
CA GLN A 150 19.47 -13.37 7.87
C GLN A 150 20.35 -12.24 8.45
N GLY A 151 19.89 -11.58 9.52
CA GLY A 151 20.69 -10.61 10.28
C GLY A 151 20.19 -9.16 10.15
N GLY A 152 21.09 -8.25 9.80
CA GLY A 152 20.84 -6.80 9.82
C GLY A 152 20.33 -6.25 8.48
N PRO A 153 20.04 -4.93 8.42
CA PRO A 153 19.47 -4.30 7.21
C PRO A 153 20.39 -4.38 5.98
N GLY A 154 21.70 -4.55 6.18
CA GLY A 154 22.66 -4.72 5.08
C GLY A 154 22.55 -6.08 4.37
N SER A 155 22.29 -7.16 5.11
CA SER A 155 22.07 -8.51 4.54
C SER A 155 20.63 -8.76 4.13
N PHE A 156 19.68 -7.91 4.57
CA PHE A 156 18.27 -8.05 4.29
C PHE A 156 17.95 -8.02 2.79
N THR A 157 18.44 -7.02 2.05
CA THR A 157 18.07 -6.82 0.64
C THR A 157 18.33 -8.04 -0.26
N PRO A 158 19.54 -8.65 -0.27
CA PRO A 158 19.75 -9.85 -1.08
C PRO A 158 18.87 -11.01 -0.61
N ALA A 159 18.77 -11.26 0.70
CA ALA A 159 17.91 -12.32 1.24
C ALA A 159 16.42 -12.14 0.90
N PHE A 160 15.96 -10.89 0.85
CA PHE A 160 14.59 -10.53 0.49
C PHE A 160 14.30 -10.81 -0.99
N LEU A 161 15.23 -10.46 -1.87
CA LEU A 161 15.13 -10.77 -3.30
C LEU A 161 15.17 -12.28 -3.56
N ASP A 162 16.04 -13.00 -2.85
CA ASP A 162 16.11 -14.47 -2.93
C ASP A 162 14.80 -15.11 -2.45
N ALA A 163 14.23 -14.60 -1.35
CA ALA A 163 12.94 -15.07 -0.84
C ALA A 163 11.77 -14.80 -1.81
N LEU A 164 11.79 -13.67 -2.52
CA LEU A 164 10.80 -13.36 -3.56
C LEU A 164 10.96 -14.26 -4.80
N TYR A 165 12.20 -14.58 -5.18
CA TYR A 165 12.49 -15.48 -6.29
C TYR A 165 12.10 -16.93 -5.99
N ALA A 166 12.37 -17.39 -4.76
CA ALA A 166 12.16 -18.76 -4.35
C ALA A 166 10.69 -19.14 -4.12
N GLY A 167 9.78 -18.16 -4.03
CA GLY A 167 8.31 -18.28 -4.01
C GLY A 167 7.75 -19.56 -3.40
#